data_AF-A0A929VJC4-F1
#
_entry.id   AF-A0A929VJC4-F1
#
_cell.length_a   1.000
_cell.length_b   1.000
_cell.length_c   1.000
_cell.angle_alpha   90.00
_cell.angle_beta   90.00
_cell.angle_gamma   90.00
#
_symmetry.space_group_name_H-M   'P 1'
#
loop_
_entity.id
_entity.type
_entity.pdbx_description
1 polymer ?
#
loop_
_entity_poly.entity_id
_entity_poly.type
_entity_poly.pdbx_seq_one_letter_code
_entity_poly.pdbx_strand_id
1 'polypeptide(L)'
;MVNNNINNTLVNNKNTEKINIKNDSKLPVKPAKVNYQKELEKILKKIEEEGTSPSLLLHSCCGPCSSYVLEYLGQYFEITVFYYNPNIYPSEEYWYRVDEQKKIIDLTRTKYPIHMIEGAYEVDRFYETIAGMEDLPEGGARCHMCYELRMSEAAKLAKEEGFDYFTTTLTISPHKNSQVLNRIGQEVGERLGVRHLPSDFKKNNGYKRSCQLTSDFGMYRQDYCGCEYSMKETMRRRKKKLRDDMKVLNEGLDLEYMVQADQVIFDKLYGRPEYLDSRVIFTYAGRYPEINTLDFINKALADGKVVAVPYCSDKETMKAYEIQSTSQLLTNSFGVLEPDISICNELDIDDIDLILVPCCTADKKGARLGFGRGYYDRFLPKTRAEKLLLIRSRQVSEDIPMEDHDLVIDKLISEIEL
;
A
#
# COMPACT_ATOMS: atom_id res chain seq x y z
N MET A 1 59.83 -37.36 32.36
CA MET A 1 58.90 -37.38 33.50
C MET A 1 59.47 -36.50 34.61
N VAL A 2 59.05 -35.23 34.68
CA VAL A 2 59.24 -34.36 35.86
C VAL A 2 58.07 -33.38 35.92
N ASN A 3 57.13 -33.70 36.82
CA ASN A 3 56.34 -32.84 37.70
C ASN A 3 56.59 -31.32 37.69
N ASN A 4 55.54 -30.48 37.75
CA ASN A 4 54.90 -30.05 39.01
C ASN A 4 53.87 -28.92 38.83
N ASN A 5 52.79 -29.02 39.61
CA ASN A 5 51.82 -28.00 39.96
C ASN A 5 52.46 -26.73 40.55
N ILE A 6 51.91 -25.54 40.26
CA ILE A 6 51.85 -24.42 41.23
C ILE A 6 50.53 -23.62 41.06
N ASN A 7 49.90 -23.38 42.21
CA ASN A 7 48.77 -22.50 42.48
C ASN A 7 49.12 -20.99 42.41
N ASN A 8 48.04 -20.20 42.31
CA ASN A 8 47.78 -18.99 43.09
C ASN A 8 48.26 -17.58 42.63
N THR A 9 47.27 -16.70 42.73
CA THR A 9 47.26 -15.29 43.21
C THR A 9 47.17 -14.13 42.21
N LEU A 10 46.06 -13.41 42.40
CA LEU A 10 45.72 -12.05 41.99
C LEU A 10 46.86 -11.04 42.05
N VAL A 11 47.00 -10.19 41.02
CA VAL A 11 47.30 -8.75 41.17
C VAL A 11 46.64 -7.97 40.03
N ASN A 12 45.79 -7.01 40.40
CA ASN A 12 45.30 -5.93 39.55
C ASN A 12 46.46 -5.15 38.94
N ASN A 13 46.44 -4.87 37.63
CA ASN A 13 46.95 -3.60 37.13
C ASN A 13 46.26 -3.16 35.85
N LYS A 14 45.63 -1.99 35.95
CA LYS A 14 45.15 -1.17 34.84
C LYS A 14 46.35 -0.81 33.96
N ASN A 15 46.28 -1.11 32.67
CA ASN A 15 46.90 -0.27 31.66
C ASN A 15 46.16 -0.41 30.33
N THR A 16 45.46 0.66 30.01
CA THR A 16 44.86 0.97 28.72
C THR A 16 45.94 1.19 27.67
N GLU A 17 46.07 0.28 26.71
CA GLU A 17 46.68 0.58 25.42
C GLU A 17 45.61 0.50 24.33
N LYS A 18 45.18 1.70 23.89
CA LYS A 18 44.33 1.90 22.72
C LYS A 18 45.14 1.54 21.48
N ILE A 19 44.86 0.37 20.90
CA ILE A 19 45.35 0.03 19.56
C ILE A 19 44.61 0.93 18.56
N ASN A 20 45.33 1.91 18.04
CA ASN A 20 44.85 2.89 17.08
C ASN A 20 44.87 2.26 15.67
N ILE A 21 43.83 1.47 15.36
CA ILE A 21 43.58 1.02 13.99
C ILE A 21 43.03 2.23 13.23
N LYS A 22 43.90 2.88 12.46
CA LYS A 22 43.48 3.87 11.46
C LYS A 22 42.58 3.17 10.43
N ASN A 23 41.27 3.23 10.66
CA ASN A 23 40.26 2.95 9.66
C ASN A 23 40.31 4.06 8.60
N ASP A 24 41.10 3.84 7.56
CA ASP A 24 41.01 4.58 6.30
C ASP A 24 39.82 4.03 5.49
N SER A 25 38.61 4.12 6.07
CA SER A 25 37.35 3.85 5.36
C SER A 25 36.80 5.18 4.88
N LYS A 26 37.32 5.70 3.76
CA LYS A 26 36.63 6.76 3.02
C LYS A 26 35.24 6.23 2.66
N LEU A 27 34.22 6.75 3.34
CA LEU A 27 32.83 6.63 2.93
C LEU A 27 32.75 6.91 1.43
N PRO A 28 32.06 6.08 0.62
CA PRO A 28 31.97 6.31 -0.81
C PRO A 28 31.36 7.69 -1.05
N VAL A 29 32.15 8.56 -1.68
CA VAL A 29 31.72 9.90 -2.10
C VAL A 29 30.47 9.71 -2.96
N LYS A 30 29.34 10.30 -2.54
CA LYS A 30 28.11 10.28 -3.35
C LYS A 30 28.47 10.78 -4.76
N PRO A 31 28.20 10.00 -5.83
CA PRO A 31 28.50 10.44 -7.18
C PRO A 31 27.81 11.78 -7.45
N ALA A 32 28.51 12.68 -8.15
CA ALA A 32 27.99 13.99 -8.49
C ALA A 32 26.66 13.84 -9.27
N LYS A 33 25.64 14.58 -8.86
CA LYS A 33 24.31 14.51 -9.46
C LYS A 33 24.35 15.08 -10.89
N VAL A 34 24.06 14.24 -11.88
CA VAL A 34 24.05 14.64 -13.29
C VAL A 34 22.77 15.43 -13.59
N ASN A 35 22.89 16.55 -14.29
CA ASN A 35 21.73 17.31 -14.77
C ASN A 35 21.29 16.78 -16.14
N TYR A 36 20.48 15.72 -16.14
CA TYR A 36 20.02 15.07 -17.38
C TYR A 36 19.16 15.96 -18.27
N GLN A 37 18.50 16.98 -17.72
CA GLN A 37 17.79 17.97 -18.53
C GLN A 37 18.77 18.76 -19.42
N LYS A 38 19.92 19.17 -18.86
CA LYS A 38 20.96 19.86 -19.65
C LYS A 38 21.61 18.93 -20.68
N GLU A 39 21.80 17.66 -20.36
CA GLU A 39 22.33 16.68 -21.32
C GLU A 39 21.35 16.44 -22.48
N LEU A 40 20.05 16.35 -22.19
CA LEU A 40 19.01 16.31 -23.21
C LEU A 40 19.04 17.56 -24.11
N GLU A 41 19.05 18.76 -23.51
CA GLU A 41 19.06 20.04 -24.25
C GLU A 41 20.25 20.16 -25.20
N LYS A 42 21.44 19.67 -24.82
CA LYS A 42 22.61 19.62 -25.72
C LYS A 42 22.37 18.75 -26.94
N ILE A 43 21.75 17.58 -26.76
CA ILE A 43 21.43 16.65 -27.85
C ILE A 43 20.37 17.28 -28.76
N LEU A 44 19.32 17.87 -28.20
CA LEU A 44 18.26 18.54 -28.96
C LEU A 44 18.84 19.70 -29.81
N LYS A 45 19.69 20.53 -29.21
CA LYS A 45 20.36 21.63 -29.93
C LYS A 45 21.20 21.13 -31.10
N LYS A 46 21.92 20.02 -30.91
CA LYS A 46 22.71 19.40 -31.98
C LYS A 46 21.82 18.90 -33.13
N ILE A 47 20.70 18.25 -32.82
CA ILE A 47 19.73 17.79 -33.82
C ILE A 47 19.19 18.98 -34.64
N GLU A 48 18.84 20.08 -33.98
CA GLU A 48 18.40 21.31 -34.65
C GLU A 48 19.49 21.92 -35.54
N GLU A 49 20.73 22.04 -35.04
CA GLU A 49 21.88 22.59 -35.78
C GLU A 49 22.24 21.76 -37.01
N GLU A 50 22.13 20.43 -36.91
CA GLU A 50 22.41 19.51 -38.01
C GLU A 50 21.22 19.36 -38.96
N GLY A 51 20.03 19.85 -38.59
CA GLY A 51 18.80 19.71 -39.36
C GLY A 51 18.35 18.26 -39.56
N THR A 52 18.73 17.36 -38.63
CA THR A 52 18.41 15.93 -38.69
C THR A 52 17.10 15.62 -37.97
N SER A 53 16.60 14.39 -38.11
CA SER A 53 15.42 13.90 -37.38
C SER A 53 15.65 12.44 -37.03
N PRO A 54 16.47 12.17 -35.99
CA PRO A 54 16.79 10.81 -35.60
C PRO A 54 15.56 10.05 -35.11
N SER A 55 15.61 8.73 -35.26
CA SER A 55 14.56 7.82 -34.81
C SER A 55 14.65 7.57 -33.30
N LEU A 56 13.51 7.61 -32.60
CA LEU A 56 13.44 7.39 -31.16
C LEU A 56 12.41 6.31 -30.83
N LEU A 57 12.89 5.22 -30.21
CA LEU A 57 12.00 4.28 -29.54
C LEU A 57 11.72 4.76 -28.10
N LEU A 58 10.50 5.23 -27.86
CA LEU A 58 10.08 5.77 -26.56
C LEU A 58 9.32 4.71 -25.77
N HIS A 59 9.94 4.13 -24.74
CA HIS A 59 9.23 3.26 -23.81
C HIS A 59 8.20 4.07 -23.00
N SER A 60 6.93 3.65 -23.08
CA SER A 60 5.83 4.19 -22.28
C SER A 60 5.16 3.12 -21.43
N CYS A 61 4.80 3.51 -20.20
CA CYS A 61 4.08 2.67 -19.25
C CYS A 61 2.65 3.14 -18.97
N CYS A 62 2.29 4.36 -19.41
CA CYS A 62 0.98 4.97 -19.19
C CYS A 62 0.76 6.15 -20.15
N GLY A 63 -0.46 6.31 -20.68
CA GLY A 63 -0.85 7.46 -21.52
C GLY A 63 -0.51 8.82 -20.89
N PRO A 64 -0.96 9.12 -19.65
CA PRO A 64 -0.68 10.40 -18.98
C PRO A 64 0.81 10.71 -18.83
N CYS A 65 1.65 9.69 -18.68
CA CYS A 65 3.10 9.81 -18.55
C CYS A 65 3.75 10.22 -19.88
N SER A 66 3.17 9.78 -21.00
CA SER A 66 3.67 10.06 -22.34
C SER A 66 3.23 11.41 -22.91
N SER A 67 2.11 11.99 -22.44
CA SER A 67 1.49 13.17 -23.06
C SER A 67 2.47 14.32 -23.29
N TYR A 68 3.04 14.90 -22.22
CA TYR A 68 4.03 15.97 -22.33
C TYR A 68 5.30 15.52 -23.06
N VAL A 69 5.72 14.26 -22.89
CA VAL A 69 6.94 13.75 -23.53
C VAL A 69 6.79 13.71 -25.04
N LEU A 70 5.63 13.29 -25.54
CA LEU A 70 5.30 13.27 -26.97
C LEU A 70 5.15 14.69 -27.52
N GLU A 71 4.44 15.58 -26.81
CA GLU A 71 4.35 17.01 -27.16
C GLU A 71 5.73 17.65 -27.30
N TYR A 72 6.65 17.35 -26.37
CA TYR A 72 7.97 17.94 -26.30
C TYR A 72 8.95 17.35 -27.32
N LEU A 73 9.13 16.03 -27.32
CA LEU A 73 10.13 15.36 -28.17
C LEU A 73 9.68 15.21 -29.62
N GLY A 74 8.37 15.25 -29.89
CA GLY A 74 7.82 15.11 -31.25
C GLY A 74 8.13 16.28 -32.18
N GLN A 75 8.83 17.32 -31.69
CA GLN A 75 9.39 18.39 -32.51
C GLN A 75 10.79 18.04 -33.06
N TYR A 76 11.46 17.05 -32.47
CA TYR A 76 12.88 16.75 -32.67
C TYR A 76 13.15 15.35 -33.24
N PHE A 77 12.30 14.37 -32.91
CA PHE A 77 12.49 12.96 -33.25
C PHE A 77 11.31 12.40 -34.04
N GLU A 78 11.60 11.39 -34.87
CA GLU A 78 10.59 10.46 -35.37
C GLU A 78 10.31 9.41 -34.29
N ILE A 79 9.15 9.49 -33.66
CA ILE A 79 8.86 8.71 -32.44
C ILE A 79 8.06 7.46 -32.77
N THR A 80 8.55 6.32 -32.30
CA THR A 80 7.76 5.11 -32.11
C THR A 80 7.63 4.83 -30.62
N VAL A 81 6.40 4.84 -30.11
CA VAL A 81 6.08 4.47 -28.73
C VAL A 81 6.12 2.96 -28.59
N PHE A 82 6.97 2.45 -27.70
CA PHE A 82 6.91 1.06 -27.28
C PHE A 82 6.15 0.98 -25.96
N TYR A 83 4.93 0.47 -26.00
CA TYR A 83 4.13 0.26 -24.80
C TYR A 83 4.45 -1.11 -24.19
N TYR A 84 5.16 -1.11 -23.07
CA TYR A 84 5.55 -2.34 -22.40
C TYR A 84 5.61 -2.17 -20.89
N ASN A 85 4.64 -2.77 -20.19
CA ASN A 85 4.49 -2.63 -18.75
C ASN A 85 3.92 -3.94 -18.16
N PRO A 86 4.72 -5.01 -18.09
CA PRO A 86 4.25 -6.35 -17.72
C PRO A 86 3.75 -6.44 -16.27
N ASN A 87 4.10 -5.47 -15.43
CA ASN A 87 3.69 -5.45 -14.03
C ASN A 87 2.34 -4.78 -13.76
N ILE A 88 1.59 -4.35 -14.77
CA ILE A 88 0.27 -3.76 -14.50
C ILE A 88 -0.65 -4.84 -13.95
N TYR A 89 -1.37 -4.50 -12.88
CA TYR A 89 -2.34 -5.34 -12.22
C TYR A 89 -3.58 -4.49 -11.85
N PRO A 90 -4.80 -5.04 -12.01
CA PRO A 90 -5.11 -6.32 -12.66
C PRO A 90 -4.98 -6.25 -14.19
N SER A 91 -5.29 -7.33 -14.91
CA SER A 91 -5.08 -7.41 -16.36
C SER A 91 -5.94 -6.43 -17.17
N GLU A 92 -7.13 -6.12 -16.67
CA GLU A 92 -8.07 -5.17 -17.25
C GLU A 92 -7.47 -3.75 -17.26
N GLU A 93 -6.72 -3.42 -16.21
CA GLU A 93 -6.01 -2.15 -16.09
C GLU A 93 -4.89 -2.03 -17.14
N TYR A 94 -4.25 -3.13 -17.54
CA TYR A 94 -3.23 -3.11 -18.58
C TYR A 94 -3.85 -2.67 -19.91
N TRP A 95 -4.93 -3.36 -20.33
CA TRP A 95 -5.60 -3.08 -21.60
C TRP A 95 -6.22 -1.68 -21.63
N TYR A 96 -6.82 -1.27 -20.51
CA TYR A 96 -7.32 0.09 -20.37
C TYR A 96 -6.21 1.14 -20.63
N ARG A 97 -5.01 0.93 -20.08
CA ARG A 97 -3.89 1.86 -20.32
C ARG A 97 -3.29 1.79 -21.72
N VAL A 98 -3.36 0.64 -22.39
CA VAL A 98 -3.00 0.53 -23.81
C VAL A 98 -3.92 1.43 -24.63
N ASP A 99 -5.23 1.37 -24.39
CA ASP A 99 -6.20 2.20 -25.09
C ASP A 99 -6.02 3.69 -24.76
N GLU A 100 -5.74 4.05 -23.51
CA GLU A 100 -5.40 5.44 -23.13
C GLU A 100 -4.11 5.92 -23.82
N GLN A 101 -3.13 5.05 -24.04
CA GLN A 101 -1.91 5.39 -24.78
C GLN A 101 -2.22 5.68 -26.26
N LYS A 102 -3.07 4.87 -26.90
CA LYS A 102 -3.52 5.08 -28.28
C LYS A 102 -4.24 6.42 -28.44
N LYS A 103 -5.18 6.72 -27.54
CA LYS A 103 -5.90 8.00 -27.53
C LYS A 103 -4.96 9.20 -27.42
N ILE A 104 -3.93 9.12 -26.57
CA ILE A 104 -2.94 10.19 -26.45
C ILE A 104 -2.17 10.41 -27.74
N ILE A 105 -1.78 9.33 -28.43
CA ILE A 105 -1.08 9.42 -29.70
C ILE A 105 -1.96 10.14 -30.74
N ASP A 106 -3.25 9.79 -30.83
CA ASP A 106 -4.19 10.41 -31.77
C ASP A 106 -4.44 11.90 -31.49
N LEU A 107 -4.44 12.29 -30.20
CA LEU A 107 -4.69 13.66 -29.76
C LEU A 107 -3.44 14.55 -29.83
N THR A 108 -2.24 13.96 -29.80
CA THR A 108 -0.99 14.73 -29.77
C THR A 108 -0.66 15.25 -31.16
N ARG A 109 -0.38 16.55 -31.27
CA ARG A 109 0.07 17.18 -32.53
C ARG A 109 1.58 17.36 -32.50
N THR A 110 2.26 16.63 -33.39
CA THR A 110 3.73 16.62 -33.51
C THR A 110 4.16 16.92 -34.93
N LYS A 111 5.45 17.22 -35.12
CA LYS A 111 6.04 17.50 -36.44
C LYS A 111 6.01 16.27 -37.35
N TYR A 112 6.20 15.08 -36.76
CA TYR A 112 6.17 13.79 -37.44
C TYR A 112 5.05 12.90 -36.88
N PRO A 113 4.48 11.99 -37.68
CA PRO A 113 3.57 10.97 -37.17
C PRO A 113 4.20 10.16 -36.03
N ILE A 114 3.40 9.83 -35.03
CA ILE A 114 3.82 8.94 -33.94
C ILE A 114 3.28 7.55 -34.24
N HIS A 115 4.16 6.55 -34.17
CA HIS A 115 3.79 5.14 -34.27
C HIS A 115 3.74 4.48 -32.90
N MET A 116 3.10 3.32 -32.80
CA MET A 116 3.02 2.54 -31.57
C MET A 116 3.29 1.07 -31.85
N ILE A 117 4.14 0.47 -31.00
CA ILE A 117 4.36 -0.97 -30.90
C ILE A 117 3.89 -1.40 -29.52
N GLU A 118 2.96 -2.36 -29.49
CA GLU A 118 2.50 -3.00 -28.26
C GLU A 118 3.43 -4.18 -27.93
N GLY A 119 4.10 -4.12 -26.78
CA GLY A 119 4.88 -5.23 -26.26
C GLY A 119 3.99 -6.30 -25.63
N ALA A 120 4.52 -7.51 -25.50
CA ALA A 120 3.79 -8.62 -24.87
C ALA A 120 3.46 -8.33 -23.39
N TYR A 121 2.28 -8.74 -22.94
CA TYR A 121 1.89 -8.66 -21.53
C TYR A 121 2.41 -9.88 -20.74
N GLU A 122 3.70 -9.87 -20.42
CA GLU A 122 4.42 -11.00 -19.80
C GLU A 122 4.45 -10.89 -18.26
N VAL A 123 3.32 -11.14 -17.60
CA VAL A 123 3.19 -10.96 -16.14
C VAL A 123 4.13 -11.90 -15.37
N ASP A 124 4.25 -13.16 -15.78
CA ASP A 124 5.11 -14.16 -15.13
C ASP A 124 6.57 -13.71 -15.11
N ARG A 125 7.03 -13.13 -16.21
CA ARG A 125 8.38 -12.57 -16.33
C ARG A 125 8.63 -11.43 -15.34
N PHE A 126 7.62 -10.61 -15.06
CA PHE A 126 7.72 -9.60 -14.01
C PHE A 126 7.86 -10.24 -12.63
N TYR A 127 7.04 -11.25 -12.30
CA TYR A 127 7.13 -11.95 -11.02
C TYR A 127 8.47 -12.67 -10.83
N GLU A 128 8.99 -13.33 -11.87
CA GLU A 128 10.33 -13.93 -11.86
C GLU A 128 11.43 -12.87 -11.62
N THR A 129 11.30 -11.70 -12.25
CA THR A 129 12.28 -10.59 -12.14
C THR A 129 12.38 -10.04 -10.72
N ILE A 130 11.28 -10.05 -9.97
CA ILE A 130 11.19 -9.46 -8.63
C ILE A 130 11.10 -10.50 -7.52
N ALA A 131 11.27 -11.78 -7.82
CA ALA A 131 11.19 -12.87 -6.85
C ALA A 131 12.15 -12.63 -5.66
N GLY A 132 11.62 -12.70 -4.44
CA GLY A 132 12.35 -12.39 -3.21
C GLY A 132 12.49 -10.90 -2.89
N MET A 133 11.85 -10.01 -3.66
CA MET A 133 11.83 -8.56 -3.46
C MET A 133 10.41 -7.99 -3.23
N GLU A 134 9.42 -8.86 -3.03
CA GLU A 134 7.99 -8.53 -2.94
C GLU A 134 7.70 -7.50 -1.86
N ASP A 135 8.33 -7.66 -0.69
CA ASP A 135 8.14 -6.83 0.50
C ASP A 135 8.98 -5.54 0.51
N LEU A 136 9.83 -5.32 -0.52
CA LEU A 136 10.60 -4.09 -0.59
C LEU A 136 9.70 -2.90 -0.93
N PRO A 137 9.95 -1.71 -0.35
CA PRO A 137 9.10 -0.54 -0.55
C PRO A 137 9.09 -0.04 -1.99
N GLU A 138 8.02 0.63 -2.39
CA GLU A 138 7.97 1.36 -3.67
C GLU A 138 9.13 2.35 -3.80
N GLY A 139 9.72 2.43 -5.00
CA GLY A 139 10.92 3.22 -5.27
C GLY A 139 12.23 2.56 -4.84
N GLY A 140 12.19 1.40 -4.18
CA GLY A 140 13.35 0.60 -3.80
C GLY A 140 13.84 -0.37 -4.88
N ALA A 141 14.63 -1.38 -4.47
CA ALA A 141 15.30 -2.31 -5.38
C ALA A 141 14.32 -3.10 -6.27
N ARG A 142 13.14 -3.50 -5.76
CA ARG A 142 12.06 -4.10 -6.56
C ARG A 142 11.71 -3.24 -7.78
N CYS A 143 11.54 -1.93 -7.57
CA CYS A 143 11.24 -1.01 -8.66
C CYS A 143 12.42 -0.86 -9.63
N HIS A 144 13.67 -0.92 -9.15
CA HIS A 144 14.85 -0.86 -10.02
C HIS A 144 14.91 -2.04 -10.98
N MET A 145 14.67 -3.27 -10.49
CA MET A 145 14.60 -4.47 -11.35
C MET A 145 13.50 -4.35 -12.40
N CYS A 146 12.34 -3.83 -11.99
CA CYS A 146 11.24 -3.57 -12.91
C CYS A 146 11.56 -2.50 -13.98
N TYR A 147 12.30 -1.45 -13.62
CA TYR A 147 12.77 -0.44 -14.57
C TYR A 147 13.77 -1.03 -15.56
N GLU A 148 14.71 -1.85 -15.09
CA GLU A 148 15.69 -2.52 -15.95
C GLU A 148 15.02 -3.49 -16.92
N LEU A 149 14.05 -4.30 -16.47
CA LEU A 149 13.27 -5.18 -17.34
C LEU A 149 12.66 -4.39 -18.50
N ARG A 150 11.92 -3.32 -18.19
CA ARG A 150 11.23 -2.52 -19.21
C ARG A 150 12.18 -1.80 -20.16
N MET A 151 13.28 -1.23 -19.64
CA MET A 151 14.27 -0.56 -20.48
C MET A 151 15.11 -1.54 -21.30
N SER A 152 15.36 -2.74 -20.80
CA SER A 152 16.05 -3.80 -21.55
C SER A 152 15.25 -4.25 -22.75
N GLU A 153 13.93 -4.43 -22.61
CA GLU A 153 13.09 -4.78 -23.76
C GLU A 153 13.01 -3.64 -24.78
N ALA A 154 12.89 -2.39 -24.31
CA ALA A 154 12.93 -1.23 -25.20
C ALA A 154 14.27 -1.15 -25.96
N ALA A 155 15.39 -1.33 -25.26
CA ALA A 155 16.71 -1.27 -25.90
C ALA A 155 16.95 -2.42 -26.88
N LYS A 156 16.46 -3.64 -26.59
CA LYS A 156 16.52 -4.79 -27.51
C LYS A 156 15.76 -4.48 -28.80
N LEU A 157 14.49 -4.07 -28.67
CA LEU A 157 13.67 -3.71 -29.83
C LEU A 157 14.30 -2.55 -30.62
N ALA A 158 14.81 -1.53 -29.92
CA ALA A 158 15.50 -0.42 -30.55
C ALA A 158 16.73 -0.87 -31.35
N LYS A 159 17.45 -1.89 -30.85
CA LYS A 159 18.63 -2.45 -31.53
C LYS A 159 18.24 -3.23 -32.78
N GLU A 160 17.25 -4.10 -32.63
CA GLU A 160 16.75 -4.99 -33.68
C GLU A 160 16.18 -4.20 -34.86
N GLU A 161 15.42 -3.15 -34.57
CA GLU A 161 14.79 -2.28 -35.56
C GLU A 161 15.67 -1.10 -36.00
N GLY A 162 16.88 -0.97 -35.46
CA GLY A 162 17.88 0.01 -35.90
C GLY A 162 17.60 1.46 -35.50
N PHE A 163 16.92 1.70 -34.38
CA PHE A 163 16.66 3.06 -33.86
C PHE A 163 17.95 3.78 -33.41
N ASP A 164 18.01 5.09 -33.63
CA ASP A 164 19.14 5.93 -33.23
C ASP A 164 19.26 6.05 -31.71
N TYR A 165 18.10 6.13 -31.04
CA TYR A 165 17.97 6.31 -29.61
C TYR A 165 16.82 5.47 -29.03
N PHE A 166 16.95 5.14 -27.75
CA PHE A 166 15.82 4.74 -26.90
C PHE A 166 15.78 5.56 -25.62
N THR A 167 14.60 5.69 -25.01
CA THR A 167 14.44 6.29 -23.67
C THR A 167 13.13 5.85 -23.03
N THR A 168 12.80 6.42 -21.87
CA THR A 168 11.56 6.11 -21.16
C THR A 168 10.82 7.35 -20.65
N THR A 169 9.48 7.31 -20.73
CA THR A 169 8.61 8.32 -20.10
C THR A 169 8.64 8.29 -18.57
N LEU A 170 9.20 7.24 -17.94
CA LEU A 170 9.25 7.07 -16.49
C LEU A 170 9.90 8.26 -15.76
N THR A 171 10.78 9.01 -16.43
CA THR A 171 11.48 10.16 -15.83
C THR A 171 10.56 11.36 -15.58
N ILE A 172 9.33 11.38 -16.11
CA ILE A 172 8.32 12.43 -15.83
C ILE A 172 7.68 12.30 -14.44
N SER A 173 7.68 11.10 -13.85
CA SER A 173 6.96 10.85 -12.61
C SER A 173 7.67 11.51 -11.41
N PRO A 174 6.96 12.26 -10.55
CA PRO A 174 7.53 12.86 -9.32
C PRO A 174 7.99 11.81 -8.33
N HIS A 175 7.42 10.61 -8.38
CA HIS A 175 7.72 9.50 -7.47
C HIS A 175 8.89 8.63 -7.94
N LYS A 176 9.44 8.86 -9.14
CA LYS A 176 10.54 8.06 -9.71
C LYS A 176 11.83 8.85 -9.75
N ASN A 177 12.92 8.21 -9.32
CA ASN A 177 14.25 8.82 -9.29
C ASN A 177 14.86 8.87 -10.69
N SER A 178 14.98 10.07 -11.27
CA SER A 178 15.56 10.25 -12.60
C SER A 178 17.03 9.82 -12.68
N GLN A 179 17.80 9.92 -11.59
CA GLN A 179 19.20 9.47 -11.59
C GLN A 179 19.31 7.95 -11.74
N VAL A 180 18.43 7.20 -11.07
CA VAL A 180 18.39 5.74 -11.19
C VAL A 180 17.95 5.33 -12.59
N LEU A 181 16.87 5.93 -13.10
CA LEU A 181 16.34 5.61 -14.42
C LEU A 181 17.37 5.85 -15.53
N ASN A 182 18.05 7.00 -15.52
CA ASN A 182 19.07 7.29 -16.52
C ASN A 182 20.28 6.39 -16.40
N ARG A 183 20.72 6.04 -15.18
CA ARG A 183 21.84 5.11 -14.99
C ARG A 183 21.50 3.73 -15.58
N ILE A 184 20.34 3.17 -15.24
CA ILE A 184 19.90 1.87 -15.78
C ILE A 184 19.77 1.96 -17.30
N GLY A 185 19.17 3.03 -17.83
CA GLY A 185 19.06 3.25 -19.28
C GLY A 185 20.43 3.29 -19.98
N GLN A 186 21.41 3.98 -19.40
CA GLN A 186 22.78 4.01 -19.90
C GLN A 186 23.45 2.63 -19.87
N GLU A 187 23.39 1.94 -18.73
CA GLU A 187 23.97 0.58 -18.56
C GLU A 187 23.36 -0.41 -19.56
N VAL A 188 22.04 -0.38 -19.74
CA VAL A 188 21.32 -1.22 -20.71
C VAL A 188 21.71 -0.86 -22.15
N GLY A 189 21.78 0.43 -22.47
CA GLY A 189 22.15 0.92 -23.80
C GLY A 189 23.58 0.54 -24.19
N GLU A 190 24.52 0.65 -23.26
CA GLU A 190 25.91 0.20 -23.43
C GLU A 190 25.99 -1.31 -23.67
N ARG A 191 25.25 -2.11 -22.86
CA ARG A 191 25.22 -3.57 -22.99
C ARG A 191 24.68 -4.05 -24.34
N LEU A 192 23.67 -3.36 -24.89
CA LEU A 192 22.96 -3.78 -26.12
C LEU A 192 23.39 -3.02 -27.38
N GLY A 193 24.20 -1.97 -27.23
CA GLY A 193 24.73 -1.18 -28.34
C GLY A 193 23.69 -0.29 -29.01
N VAL A 194 22.85 0.39 -28.21
CA VAL A 194 21.92 1.47 -28.62
C VAL A 194 22.10 2.66 -27.69
N ARG A 195 22.06 3.88 -28.25
CA ARG A 195 22.19 5.10 -27.44
C ARG A 195 20.94 5.32 -26.57
N HIS A 196 21.15 5.43 -25.27
CA HIS A 196 20.11 5.92 -24.37
C HIS A 196 20.03 7.45 -24.46
N LEU A 197 18.85 8.00 -24.72
CA LEU A 197 18.60 9.45 -24.66
C LEU A 197 18.38 9.85 -23.19
N PRO A 198 19.31 10.59 -22.56
CA PRO A 198 19.16 11.03 -21.18
C PRO A 198 17.96 11.96 -21.02
N SER A 199 17.21 11.84 -19.93
CA SER A 199 16.01 12.66 -19.71
C SER A 199 15.68 12.92 -18.23
N ASP A 200 15.14 14.10 -17.93
CA ASP A 200 14.45 14.38 -16.66
C ASP A 200 13.18 15.21 -16.95
N PHE A 201 12.16 14.56 -17.53
CA PHE A 201 10.94 15.22 -17.99
C PHE A 201 10.11 15.88 -16.87
N LYS A 202 10.49 15.72 -15.59
CA LYS A 202 9.94 16.53 -14.49
C LYS A 202 10.34 18.00 -14.58
N LYS A 203 11.51 18.29 -15.15
CA LYS A 203 12.06 19.65 -15.22
C LYS A 203 11.26 20.51 -16.19
N ASN A 204 11.49 21.83 -16.13
CA ASN A 204 10.81 22.82 -16.97
C ASN A 204 9.27 22.71 -16.93
N ASN A 205 8.73 22.40 -15.74
CA ASN A 205 7.29 22.18 -15.51
C ASN A 205 6.66 21.02 -16.31
N GLY A 206 7.46 20.08 -16.82
CA GLY A 206 6.94 18.98 -17.63
C GLY A 206 5.89 18.11 -16.93
N TYR A 207 6.07 17.81 -15.63
CA TYR A 207 5.04 17.11 -14.86
C TYR A 207 3.74 17.92 -14.75
N LYS A 208 3.83 19.24 -14.52
CA LYS A 208 2.67 20.13 -14.45
C LYS A 208 1.96 20.18 -15.81
N ARG A 209 2.71 20.25 -16.92
CA ARG A 209 2.15 20.22 -18.28
C ARG A 209 1.45 18.89 -18.57
N SER A 210 2.04 17.77 -18.17
CA SER A 210 1.40 16.46 -18.25
C SER A 210 0.06 16.42 -17.50
N CYS A 211 -0.02 16.99 -16.29
CA CYS A 211 -1.29 17.09 -15.55
C CYS A 211 -2.33 17.94 -16.29
N GLN A 212 -1.93 19.08 -16.87
CA GLN A 212 -2.82 19.93 -17.68
C GLN A 212 -3.36 19.16 -18.88
N LEU A 213 -2.50 18.56 -19.69
CA LEU A 213 -2.89 17.77 -20.88
C LEU A 213 -3.84 16.63 -20.50
N THR A 214 -3.58 15.94 -19.39
CA THR A 214 -4.46 14.85 -18.92
C THR A 214 -5.85 15.38 -18.55
N SER A 215 -5.93 16.56 -17.93
CA SER A 215 -7.20 17.21 -17.61
C SER A 215 -7.94 17.67 -18.87
N ASP A 216 -7.23 18.31 -19.79
CA ASP A 216 -7.79 18.85 -21.03
C ASP A 216 -8.37 17.74 -21.92
N PHE A 217 -7.76 16.55 -21.88
CA PHE A 217 -8.20 15.37 -22.64
C PHE A 217 -9.16 14.46 -21.86
N GLY A 218 -9.54 14.81 -20.63
CA GLY A 218 -10.46 14.00 -19.81
C GLY A 218 -9.93 12.61 -19.47
N MET A 219 -8.61 12.50 -19.32
CA MET A 219 -7.92 11.22 -19.17
C MET A 219 -7.88 10.71 -17.74
N TYR A 220 -7.78 9.39 -17.63
CA TYR A 220 -7.57 8.70 -16.37
C TYR A 220 -6.15 8.90 -15.83
N ARG A 221 -6.03 9.30 -14.55
CA ARG A 221 -4.76 9.37 -13.83
C ARG A 221 -4.86 8.65 -12.50
N GLN A 222 -3.96 7.70 -12.32
CA GLN A 222 -3.90 6.88 -11.12
C GLN A 222 -3.14 7.52 -9.96
N ASP A 223 -3.39 7.00 -8.76
CA ASP A 223 -2.69 7.30 -7.52
C ASP A 223 -1.64 6.23 -7.11
N TYR A 224 -1.41 5.21 -7.94
CA TYR A 224 -0.40 4.16 -7.75
C TYR A 224 0.39 3.87 -9.06
N CYS A 225 1.47 3.09 -8.97
CA CYS A 225 2.35 2.83 -10.12
C CYS A 225 1.70 1.93 -11.20
N GLY A 226 0.76 1.09 -10.78
CA GLY A 226 0.10 0.08 -11.61
C GLY A 226 0.38 -1.36 -11.20
N CYS A 227 1.41 -1.65 -10.39
CA CYS A 227 1.65 -3.01 -9.92
C CYS A 227 0.88 -3.35 -8.65
N GLU A 228 0.59 -4.65 -8.48
CA GLU A 228 -0.13 -5.22 -7.33
C GLU A 228 0.48 -4.76 -6.00
N TYR A 229 1.81 -4.72 -5.90
CA TYR A 229 2.48 -4.31 -4.67
C TYR A 229 2.32 -2.83 -4.35
N SER A 230 2.36 -1.95 -5.37
CA SER A 230 2.10 -0.50 -5.21
C SER A 230 0.62 -0.25 -4.88
N MET A 231 -0.30 -1.06 -5.43
CA MET A 231 -1.71 -1.05 -5.07
C MET A 231 -1.92 -1.43 -3.60
N LYS A 232 -1.33 -2.55 -3.14
CA LYS A 232 -1.36 -2.97 -1.73
C LYS A 232 -0.76 -1.92 -0.79
N GLU A 233 0.36 -1.30 -1.16
CA GLU A 233 0.97 -0.22 -0.38
C GLU A 233 0.04 1.01 -0.29
N THR A 234 -0.58 1.38 -1.40
CA THR A 234 -1.57 2.48 -1.45
C THR A 234 -2.79 2.17 -0.58
N MET A 235 -3.31 0.93 -0.63
CA MET A 235 -4.41 0.49 0.24
C MET A 235 -4.05 0.57 1.72
N ARG A 236 -2.87 0.06 2.11
CA ARG A 236 -2.37 0.17 3.50
C ARG A 236 -2.27 1.63 3.94
N ARG A 237 -1.79 2.52 3.07
CA ARG A 237 -1.70 3.96 3.35
C ARG A 237 -3.08 4.59 3.51
N ARG A 238 -4.05 4.27 2.65
CA ARG A 238 -5.45 4.75 2.75
C ARG A 238 -6.10 4.28 4.04
N LYS A 239 -6.03 2.97 4.35
CA LYS A 239 -6.54 2.39 5.62
C LYS A 239 -5.88 3.01 6.85
N LYS A 240 -4.56 3.28 6.81
CA LYS A 240 -3.87 3.94 7.92
C LYS A 240 -4.34 5.38 8.10
N LYS A 241 -4.40 6.15 7.01
CA LYS A 241 -4.87 7.54 7.03
C LYS A 241 -6.28 7.63 7.60
N LEU A 242 -7.21 6.80 7.12
CA LEU A 242 -8.58 6.80 7.61
C LEU A 242 -8.66 6.41 9.10
N ARG A 243 -7.87 5.44 9.58
CA ARG A 243 -7.77 5.15 11.02
C ARG A 243 -7.26 6.33 11.84
N ASP A 244 -6.23 7.02 11.36
CA ASP A 244 -5.67 8.18 12.07
C ASP A 244 -6.69 9.33 12.12
N ASP A 245 -7.36 9.62 11.00
CA ASP A 245 -8.40 10.65 10.89
C ASP A 245 -9.62 10.32 11.79
N MET A 246 -10.06 9.05 11.79
CA MET A 246 -11.17 8.59 12.64
C MET A 246 -10.81 8.52 14.12
N LYS A 247 -9.54 8.27 14.47
CA LYS A 247 -9.09 8.33 15.86
C LYS A 247 -9.33 9.73 16.43
N VAL A 248 -8.93 10.77 15.69
CA VAL A 248 -9.13 12.17 16.09
C VAL A 248 -10.63 12.50 16.18
N LEU A 249 -11.42 12.06 15.19
CA LEU A 249 -12.87 12.26 15.21
C LEU A 249 -13.51 11.62 16.43
N ASN A 250 -13.23 10.33 16.66
CA ASN A 250 -13.85 9.55 17.74
C ASN A 250 -13.46 10.07 19.12
N GLU A 251 -12.19 10.45 19.32
CA GLU A 251 -11.71 11.06 20.58
C GLU A 251 -12.28 12.47 20.82
N GLY A 252 -12.80 13.13 19.77
CA GLY A 252 -13.43 14.44 19.84
C GLY A 252 -14.96 14.40 19.93
N LEU A 253 -15.58 13.21 20.00
CA LEU A 253 -17.02 13.09 20.19
C LEU A 253 -17.41 13.55 21.59
N ASP A 254 -18.58 14.20 21.66
CA ASP A 254 -19.15 14.62 22.94
C ASP A 254 -19.60 13.40 23.76
N LEU A 255 -19.24 13.39 25.04
CA LEU A 255 -19.51 12.27 25.95
C LEU A 255 -21.01 12.06 26.18
N GLU A 256 -21.81 13.14 26.24
CA GLU A 256 -23.26 13.04 26.41
C GLU A 256 -23.89 12.38 25.18
N TYR A 257 -23.48 12.81 23.97
CA TYR A 257 -23.88 12.15 22.73
C TYR A 257 -23.51 10.67 22.70
N MET A 258 -22.27 10.31 23.09
CA MET A 258 -21.82 8.91 23.07
C MET A 258 -22.69 8.03 23.97
N VAL A 259 -22.97 8.47 25.20
CA VAL A 259 -23.82 7.73 26.15
C VAL A 259 -25.24 7.56 25.62
N GLN A 260 -25.84 8.64 25.08
CA GLN A 260 -27.19 8.58 24.51
C GLN A 260 -27.25 7.66 23.28
N ALA A 261 -26.27 7.76 22.38
CA ALA A 261 -26.19 6.93 21.19
C ALA A 261 -26.02 5.44 21.55
N ASP A 262 -25.11 5.12 22.47
CA ASP A 262 -24.87 3.75 22.93
C ASP A 262 -26.14 3.14 23.53
N GLN A 263 -26.87 3.90 24.37
CA GLN A 263 -28.14 3.44 24.94
C GLN A 263 -29.17 3.09 23.86
N VAL A 264 -29.38 3.98 22.87
CA VAL A 264 -30.34 3.73 21.78
C VAL A 264 -29.91 2.54 20.92
N ILE A 265 -28.61 2.38 20.67
CA ILE A 265 -28.06 1.23 19.93
C ILE A 265 -28.40 -0.08 20.67
N PHE A 266 -28.16 -0.12 21.98
CA PHE A 266 -28.45 -1.31 22.78
C PHE A 266 -29.95 -1.59 22.91
N ASP A 267 -30.78 -0.57 23.08
CA ASP A 267 -32.24 -0.73 23.13
C ASP A 267 -32.78 -1.33 21.83
N LYS A 268 -32.27 -0.89 20.68
CA LYS A 268 -32.58 -1.50 19.37
C LYS A 268 -32.08 -2.94 19.31
N LEU A 269 -30.86 -3.22 19.78
CA LEU A 269 -30.28 -4.55 19.79
C LEU A 269 -31.10 -5.54 20.63
N TYR A 270 -31.57 -5.16 21.82
CA TYR A 270 -32.33 -6.05 22.70
C TYR A 270 -33.66 -6.52 22.10
N GLY A 271 -34.25 -5.75 21.18
CA GLY A 271 -35.48 -6.10 20.47
C GLY A 271 -35.27 -6.95 19.21
N ARG A 272 -34.02 -7.25 18.83
CA ARG A 272 -33.70 -7.97 17.59
C ARG A 272 -33.76 -9.49 17.78
N PRO A 273 -34.28 -10.27 16.80
CA PRO A 273 -34.25 -11.73 16.84
C PRO A 273 -32.84 -12.29 17.07
N GLU A 274 -31.83 -11.66 16.47
CA GLU A 274 -30.42 -12.04 16.65
C GLU A 274 -29.99 -12.05 18.13
N TYR A 275 -30.48 -11.10 18.93
CA TYR A 275 -30.23 -11.08 20.37
C TYR A 275 -31.16 -12.04 21.11
N LEU A 276 -32.46 -12.00 20.83
CA LEU A 276 -33.48 -12.77 21.56
C LEU A 276 -33.24 -14.28 21.46
N ASP A 277 -32.93 -14.76 20.25
CA ASP A 277 -32.77 -16.19 19.95
C ASP A 277 -31.37 -16.72 20.29
N SER A 278 -30.37 -15.83 20.45
CA SER A 278 -29.00 -16.23 20.81
C SER A 278 -28.90 -16.69 22.26
N ARG A 279 -28.17 -17.79 22.47
CA ARG A 279 -27.76 -18.28 23.79
C ARG A 279 -26.34 -17.85 24.12
N VAL A 280 -25.42 -17.95 23.16
CA VAL A 280 -24.00 -17.62 23.30
C VAL A 280 -23.67 -16.37 22.49
N ILE A 281 -23.26 -15.30 23.17
CA ILE A 281 -22.90 -14.02 22.55
C ILE A 281 -21.40 -13.77 22.74
N PHE A 282 -20.70 -13.49 21.65
CA PHE A 282 -19.34 -12.99 21.66
C PHE A 282 -19.32 -11.48 21.44
N THR A 283 -18.73 -10.73 22.37
CA THR A 283 -18.61 -9.27 22.28
C THR A 283 -17.23 -8.82 22.75
N TYR A 284 -16.78 -7.68 22.26
CA TYR A 284 -15.61 -7.00 22.82
C TYR A 284 -15.97 -6.31 24.14
N ALA A 285 -14.96 -5.96 24.95
CA ALA A 285 -15.10 -5.04 26.08
C ALA A 285 -14.63 -3.65 25.63
N GLY A 286 -15.58 -2.82 25.18
CA GLY A 286 -15.31 -1.52 24.58
C GLY A 286 -14.66 -0.55 25.55
N ARG A 287 -13.69 0.22 25.05
CA ARG A 287 -13.02 1.30 25.78
C ARG A 287 -13.26 2.62 25.09
N TYR A 288 -13.11 3.74 25.80
CA TYR A 288 -13.19 5.05 25.17
C TYR A 288 -12.21 5.17 23.97
N PRO A 289 -12.64 5.68 22.80
CA PRO A 289 -13.97 6.18 22.45
C PRO A 289 -14.89 5.17 21.71
N GLU A 290 -14.63 3.87 21.79
CA GLU A 290 -15.48 2.80 21.26
C GLU A 290 -16.86 2.77 21.94
N ILE A 291 -17.82 2.06 21.36
CA ILE A 291 -19.10 1.75 22.03
C ILE A 291 -18.81 0.91 23.26
N ASN A 292 -19.22 1.37 24.43
CA ASN A 292 -18.96 0.68 25.69
C ASN A 292 -19.96 -0.46 25.88
N THR A 293 -19.47 -1.69 25.77
CA THR A 293 -20.26 -2.91 25.86
C THR A 293 -20.31 -3.51 27.27
N LEU A 294 -19.71 -2.89 28.30
CA LEU A 294 -19.71 -3.44 29.65
C LEU A 294 -21.12 -3.56 30.25
N ASP A 295 -21.96 -2.53 30.05
CA ASP A 295 -23.35 -2.56 30.52
C ASP A 295 -24.18 -3.59 29.75
N PHE A 296 -23.91 -3.73 28.44
CA PHE A 296 -24.48 -4.79 27.62
C PHE A 296 -24.08 -6.20 28.13
N ILE A 297 -22.81 -6.43 28.47
CA ILE A 297 -22.33 -7.70 29.00
C ILE A 297 -23.09 -8.05 30.29
N ASN A 298 -23.18 -7.11 31.23
CA ASN A 298 -23.90 -7.34 32.50
C ASN A 298 -25.38 -7.67 32.27
N LYS A 299 -26.03 -6.97 31.33
CA LYS A 299 -27.42 -7.26 30.96
C LYS A 299 -27.58 -8.62 30.28
N ALA A 300 -26.72 -8.98 29.33
CA ALA A 300 -26.79 -10.26 28.63
C ALA A 300 -26.63 -11.44 29.61
N LEU A 301 -25.70 -11.33 30.57
CA LEU A 301 -25.55 -12.29 31.67
C LEU A 301 -26.81 -12.37 32.55
N ALA A 302 -27.42 -11.22 32.89
CA ALA A 302 -28.66 -11.17 33.67
C ALA A 302 -29.87 -11.76 32.93
N ASP A 303 -29.90 -11.65 31.60
CA ASP A 303 -30.89 -12.29 30.73
C ASP A 303 -30.64 -13.81 30.58
N GLY A 304 -29.62 -14.36 31.26
CA GLY A 304 -29.30 -15.80 31.27
C GLY A 304 -28.48 -16.28 30.08
N LYS A 305 -27.87 -15.37 29.32
CA LYS A 305 -27.04 -15.69 28.16
C LYS A 305 -25.61 -16.03 28.59
N VAL A 306 -24.93 -16.85 27.79
CA VAL A 306 -23.49 -17.08 27.91
C VAL A 306 -22.77 -15.98 27.16
N VAL A 307 -21.87 -15.26 27.83
CA VAL A 307 -21.12 -14.16 27.20
C VAL A 307 -19.65 -14.52 27.10
N ALA A 308 -19.09 -14.37 25.90
CA ALA A 308 -17.68 -14.53 25.64
C ALA A 308 -17.03 -13.23 25.18
N VAL A 309 -15.76 -13.05 25.56
CA VAL A 309 -14.93 -11.91 25.18
C VAL A 309 -13.65 -12.36 24.48
N PRO A 310 -13.05 -11.52 23.63
CA PRO A 310 -11.82 -11.85 22.92
C PRO A 310 -10.62 -11.95 23.86
N TYR A 311 -9.82 -13.00 23.67
CA TYR A 311 -8.44 -13.08 24.16
C TYR A 311 -7.48 -13.18 22.97
N CYS A 312 -6.52 -12.26 22.90
CA CYS A 312 -5.51 -12.23 21.83
C CYS A 312 -4.21 -12.84 22.36
N SER A 313 -4.00 -14.14 22.16
CA SER A 313 -2.81 -14.85 22.67
C SER A 313 -1.50 -14.40 22.00
N ASP A 314 -1.59 -13.95 20.76
CA ASP A 314 -0.48 -13.45 19.96
C ASP A 314 -0.98 -12.41 18.94
N LYS A 315 -0.13 -12.00 18.00
CA LYS A 315 -0.47 -10.98 16.99
C LYS A 315 -1.50 -11.44 15.95
N GLU A 316 -1.79 -12.72 15.87
CA GLU A 316 -2.53 -13.35 14.79
C GLU A 316 -3.79 -14.08 15.28
N THR A 317 -3.74 -14.66 16.47
CA THR A 317 -4.79 -15.53 17.02
C THR A 317 -5.69 -14.78 18.00
N MET A 318 -7.00 -14.89 17.78
CA MET A 318 -8.04 -14.45 18.70
C MET A 318 -8.90 -15.65 19.09
N LYS A 319 -9.13 -15.83 20.38
CA LYS A 319 -9.93 -16.89 20.98
C LYS A 319 -11.11 -16.29 21.75
N ALA A 320 -12.17 -17.08 21.93
CA ALA A 320 -13.32 -16.71 22.72
C ALA A 320 -13.25 -17.34 24.11
N TYR A 321 -13.40 -16.53 25.16
CA TYR A 321 -13.45 -17.03 26.54
C TYR A 321 -14.75 -16.59 27.20
N GLU A 322 -15.43 -17.54 27.81
CA GLU A 322 -16.63 -17.31 28.61
C GLU A 322 -16.29 -16.53 29.88
N ILE A 323 -17.12 -15.55 30.20
CA ILE A 323 -17.11 -14.83 31.47
C ILE A 323 -18.47 -14.97 32.17
N GLN A 324 -18.44 -15.08 33.49
CA GLN A 324 -19.61 -15.08 34.37
C GLN A 324 -19.88 -13.70 34.96
N SER A 325 -18.88 -12.80 34.93
CA SER A 325 -18.96 -11.44 35.44
C SER A 325 -17.87 -10.57 34.79
N THR A 326 -18.16 -9.27 34.64
CA THR A 326 -17.18 -8.26 34.20
C THR A 326 -15.98 -8.12 35.15
N SER A 327 -16.10 -8.59 36.40
CA SER A 327 -14.98 -8.66 37.36
C SER A 327 -13.88 -9.66 36.98
N GLN A 328 -14.12 -10.55 36.02
CA GLN A 328 -13.13 -11.49 35.49
C GLN A 328 -12.30 -10.89 34.33
N LEU A 329 -12.52 -9.61 34.01
CA LEU A 329 -11.74 -8.89 33.02
C LEU A 329 -10.54 -8.21 33.69
N LEU A 330 -9.37 -8.36 33.08
CA LEU A 330 -8.12 -7.75 33.49
C LEU A 330 -7.68 -6.73 32.45
N THR A 331 -7.14 -5.61 32.91
CA THR A 331 -6.53 -4.61 32.05
C THR A 331 -5.13 -5.07 31.66
N ASN A 332 -4.89 -5.32 30.37
CA ASN A 332 -3.55 -5.66 29.88
C ASN A 332 -2.63 -4.42 29.78
N SER A 333 -1.36 -4.63 29.42
CA SER A 333 -0.36 -3.55 29.29
C SER A 333 -0.71 -2.46 28.26
N PHE A 334 -1.68 -2.71 27.39
CA PHE A 334 -2.19 -1.76 26.40
C PHE A 334 -3.48 -1.06 26.85
N GLY A 335 -3.94 -1.29 28.08
CA GLY A 335 -5.16 -0.70 28.62
C GLY A 335 -6.44 -1.34 28.08
N VAL A 336 -6.37 -2.53 27.50
CA VAL A 336 -7.52 -3.27 26.96
C VAL A 336 -7.97 -4.29 27.99
N LEU A 337 -9.29 -4.40 28.18
CA LEU A 337 -9.89 -5.40 29.05
C LEU A 337 -9.92 -6.75 28.33
N GLU A 338 -9.31 -7.76 28.94
CA GLU A 338 -9.23 -9.13 28.43
C GLU A 338 -9.63 -10.11 29.53
N PRO A 339 -10.15 -11.30 29.19
CA PRO A 339 -10.55 -12.30 30.18
C PRO A 339 -9.33 -12.84 30.94
N ASP A 340 -9.49 -13.08 32.24
CA ASP A 340 -8.50 -13.82 33.03
C ASP A 340 -8.54 -15.31 32.65
N ILE A 341 -7.61 -15.72 31.77
CA ILE A 341 -7.51 -17.08 31.26
C ILE A 341 -7.19 -18.14 32.32
N SER A 342 -6.82 -17.74 33.55
CA SER A 342 -6.58 -18.70 34.65
C SER A 342 -7.88 -19.21 35.28
N ILE A 343 -8.99 -18.48 35.08
CA ILE A 343 -10.30 -18.79 35.66
C ILE A 343 -11.42 -18.86 34.62
N CYS A 344 -11.22 -18.30 33.42
CA CYS A 344 -12.18 -18.33 32.33
C CYS A 344 -11.93 -19.55 31.42
N ASN A 345 -13.01 -20.11 30.87
CA ASN A 345 -12.93 -21.25 29.95
C ASN A 345 -12.98 -20.76 28.50
N GLU A 346 -12.14 -21.36 27.64
CA GLU A 346 -12.21 -21.14 26.19
C GLU A 346 -13.48 -21.80 25.64
N LEU A 347 -14.20 -21.08 24.77
CA LEU A 347 -15.34 -21.61 24.03
C LEU A 347 -14.93 -22.00 22.62
N ASP A 348 -15.59 -23.01 22.07
CA ASP A 348 -15.51 -23.30 20.65
C ASP A 348 -16.20 -22.18 19.85
N ILE A 349 -15.58 -21.79 18.73
CA ILE A 349 -16.10 -20.74 17.87
C ILE A 349 -17.41 -21.16 17.18
N ASP A 350 -17.63 -22.46 17.05
CA ASP A 350 -18.85 -23.04 16.48
C ASP A 350 -20.05 -23.00 17.45
N ASP A 351 -19.80 -22.79 18.75
CA ASP A 351 -20.86 -22.65 19.77
C ASP A 351 -21.42 -21.22 19.87
N ILE A 352 -20.82 -20.25 19.19
CA ILE A 352 -21.23 -18.84 19.25
C ILE A 352 -22.42 -18.60 18.32
N ASP A 353 -23.51 -18.04 18.86
CA ASP A 353 -24.71 -17.74 18.08
C ASP A 353 -24.67 -16.32 17.48
N LEU A 354 -24.16 -15.35 18.25
CA LEU A 354 -24.12 -13.93 17.89
C LEU A 354 -22.76 -13.31 18.20
N ILE A 355 -22.23 -12.52 17.25
CA ILE A 355 -21.01 -11.73 17.39
C ILE A 355 -21.32 -10.24 17.24
N LEU A 356 -20.97 -9.45 18.26
CA LEU A 356 -20.91 -8.00 18.18
C LEU A 356 -19.52 -7.57 17.68
N VAL A 357 -19.49 -6.96 16.51
CA VAL A 357 -18.24 -6.61 15.80
C VAL A 357 -17.87 -5.15 16.10
N PRO A 358 -16.69 -4.87 16.66
CA PRO A 358 -16.20 -3.50 16.83
C PRO A 358 -15.65 -2.95 15.52
N CYS A 359 -15.69 -1.62 15.37
CA CYS A 359 -15.02 -0.92 14.28
C CYS A 359 -14.54 0.47 14.70
N CYS A 360 -13.62 1.02 13.92
CA CYS A 360 -13.21 2.42 14.01
C CYS A 360 -14.15 3.33 13.19
N THR A 361 -14.60 2.83 12.04
CA THR A 361 -15.59 3.40 11.14
C THR A 361 -16.17 2.29 10.26
N ALA A 362 -17.35 2.53 9.68
CA ALA A 362 -17.95 1.71 8.64
C ALA A 362 -18.76 2.59 7.67
N ASP A 363 -19.06 2.07 6.48
CA ASP A 363 -20.03 2.67 5.58
C ASP A 363 -21.44 2.09 5.78
N LYS A 364 -22.41 2.66 5.07
CA LYS A 364 -23.81 2.22 5.10
C LYS A 364 -24.04 0.83 4.50
N LYS A 365 -23.07 0.31 3.76
CA LYS A 365 -23.14 -1.01 3.13
C LYS A 365 -22.54 -2.09 4.04
N GLY A 366 -21.98 -1.72 5.19
CA GLY A 366 -21.37 -2.64 6.14
C GLY A 366 -19.88 -2.91 5.90
N ALA A 367 -19.25 -2.22 4.95
CA ALA A 367 -17.79 -2.23 4.83
C ALA A 367 -17.22 -1.52 6.06
N ARG A 368 -16.20 -2.09 6.70
CA ARG A 368 -15.71 -1.61 8.00
C ARG A 368 -14.20 -1.52 8.04
N LEU A 369 -13.71 -0.56 8.83
CA LEU A 369 -12.32 -0.43 9.16
C LEU A 369 -12.11 -0.72 10.63
N GLY A 370 -11.40 -1.81 10.94
CA GLY A 370 -11.01 -2.14 12.31
C GLY A 370 -9.81 -1.32 12.80
N PHE A 371 -9.29 -1.66 13.98
CA PHE A 371 -8.12 -0.98 14.59
C PHE A 371 -6.77 -1.42 14.01
N GLY A 372 -6.78 -2.38 13.06
CA GLY A 372 -5.66 -2.68 12.16
C GLY A 372 -4.74 -3.84 12.54
N ARG A 373 -5.12 -4.66 13.52
CA ARG A 373 -4.49 -5.97 13.75
C ARG A 373 -5.12 -7.10 12.94
N GLY A 374 -6.29 -6.87 12.33
CA GLY A 374 -6.99 -7.86 11.51
C GLY A 374 -7.50 -9.09 12.26
N TYR A 375 -7.65 -9.01 13.60
CA TYR A 375 -8.15 -10.13 14.40
C TYR A 375 -9.56 -10.55 13.95
N TYR A 376 -10.48 -9.59 13.80
CA TYR A 376 -11.83 -9.88 13.34
C TYR A 376 -11.87 -10.36 11.89
N ASP A 377 -11.03 -9.82 10.99
CA ASP A 377 -10.97 -10.28 9.60
C ASP A 377 -10.51 -11.75 9.50
N ARG A 378 -9.68 -12.22 10.44
CA ARG A 378 -9.28 -13.63 10.53
C ARG A 378 -10.25 -14.52 11.31
N PHE A 379 -11.00 -13.96 12.25
CA PHE A 379 -11.89 -14.69 13.16
C PHE A 379 -13.27 -14.91 12.56
N LEU A 380 -13.87 -13.86 11.98
CA LEU A 380 -15.24 -13.88 11.47
C LEU A 380 -15.49 -14.91 10.34
N PRO A 381 -14.54 -15.19 9.40
CA PRO A 381 -14.75 -16.23 8.39
C PRO A 381 -14.83 -17.65 8.94
N LYS A 382 -14.36 -17.88 10.18
CA LYS A 382 -14.26 -19.22 10.77
C LYS A 382 -15.54 -19.68 11.46
N THR A 383 -16.58 -18.85 11.50
CA THR A 383 -17.80 -19.10 12.28
C THR A 383 -19.06 -18.73 11.51
N ARG A 384 -20.12 -19.50 11.78
CA ARG A 384 -21.46 -19.31 11.22
C ARG A 384 -22.34 -18.38 12.06
N ALA A 385 -21.83 -17.91 13.20
CA ALA A 385 -22.54 -16.96 14.06
C ALA A 385 -23.10 -15.78 13.28
N GLU A 386 -24.26 -15.28 13.72
CA GLU A 386 -24.82 -14.01 13.27
C GLU A 386 -23.85 -12.88 13.63
N LYS A 387 -23.69 -11.90 12.74
CA LYS A 387 -22.70 -10.81 12.90
C LYS A 387 -23.44 -9.49 12.89
N LEU A 388 -23.35 -8.74 13.99
CA LEU A 388 -23.93 -7.41 14.12
C LEU A 388 -22.81 -6.38 14.28
N LEU A 389 -22.81 -5.39 13.41
CA LEU A 389 -21.91 -4.25 13.49
C LEU A 389 -22.58 -3.13 14.31
N LEU A 390 -21.94 -2.73 15.40
CA LEU A 390 -22.37 -1.59 16.21
C LEU A 390 -21.56 -0.36 15.80
N ILE A 391 -22.24 0.75 15.52
CA ILE A 391 -21.60 2.00 15.15
C ILE A 391 -22.48 3.20 15.50
N ARG A 392 -21.88 4.31 15.93
CA ARG A 392 -22.59 5.59 16.08
C ARG A 392 -22.62 6.31 14.74
N SER A 393 -23.71 7.00 14.40
CA SER A 393 -23.87 7.63 13.08
C SER A 393 -22.78 8.64 12.73
N ARG A 394 -22.22 9.35 13.72
CA ARG A 394 -21.10 10.30 13.52
C ARG A 394 -19.77 9.61 13.17
N GLN A 395 -19.68 8.30 13.34
CA GLN A 395 -18.50 7.51 13.03
C GLN A 395 -18.58 6.87 11.63
N VAL A 396 -19.70 7.05 10.91
CA VAL A 396 -19.91 6.49 9.57
C VAL A 396 -19.09 7.28 8.54
N SER A 397 -18.47 6.58 7.60
CA SER A 397 -17.73 7.17 6.47
C SER A 397 -18.38 6.84 5.13
N GLU A 398 -18.19 7.68 4.12
CA GLU A 398 -18.77 7.48 2.79
C GLU A 398 -18.10 6.33 2.02
N ASP A 399 -16.78 6.16 2.21
CA ASP A 399 -15.96 5.16 1.52
C ASP A 399 -15.01 4.49 2.51
N ILE A 400 -14.99 3.16 2.50
CA ILE A 400 -14.03 2.36 3.25
C ILE A 400 -13.12 1.66 2.23
N PRO A 401 -11.79 1.85 2.30
CA PRO A 401 -10.86 1.11 1.46
C PRO A 401 -10.91 -0.38 1.81
N MET A 402 -11.43 -1.20 0.89
CA MET A 402 -11.60 -2.66 1.05
C MET A 402 -10.64 -3.44 0.14
N GLU A 403 -10.18 -4.58 0.62
CA GLU A 403 -9.44 -5.62 -0.09
C GLU A 403 -10.32 -6.88 -0.17
N ASP A 404 -10.01 -7.82 -1.08
CA ASP A 404 -10.85 -9.01 -1.34
C ASP A 404 -11.10 -9.91 -0.11
N HIS A 405 -10.25 -9.82 0.91
CA HIS A 405 -10.37 -10.57 2.16
C HIS A 405 -11.12 -9.80 3.26
N ASP A 406 -11.44 -8.52 3.08
CA ASP A 406 -12.17 -7.75 4.07
C ASP A 406 -13.66 -8.11 4.02
N LEU A 407 -14.21 -8.49 5.17
CA LEU A 407 -15.62 -8.85 5.27
C LEU A 407 -16.53 -7.63 5.40
N VAL A 408 -17.61 -7.64 4.63
CA VAL A 408 -18.77 -6.76 4.78
C VAL A 408 -19.73 -7.39 5.79
N ILE A 409 -20.30 -6.57 6.69
CA ILE A 409 -21.28 -7.01 7.68
C ILE A 409 -22.64 -6.40 7.34
N ASP A 410 -23.55 -7.23 6.84
CA ASP A 410 -24.84 -6.78 6.28
C ASP A 410 -25.81 -6.21 7.33
N LYS A 411 -25.62 -6.56 8.60
CA LYS A 411 -26.49 -6.14 9.70
C LYS A 411 -25.79 -5.13 10.59
N LEU A 412 -26.31 -3.91 10.57
CA LEU A 412 -25.72 -2.77 11.25
C LEU A 412 -26.76 -2.10 12.16
N ILE A 413 -26.34 -1.70 13.36
CA ILE A 413 -27.17 -0.98 14.31
C ILE A 413 -26.48 0.35 14.66
N SER A 414 -27.24 1.44 14.48
CA SER A 414 -26.87 2.77 14.95
C SER A 414 -28.05 3.43 15.69
N GLU A 415 -27.80 4.56 16.33
CA GLU A 415 -28.82 5.34 17.03
C GLU A 415 -29.86 5.94 16.07
N ILE A 416 -29.54 6.10 14.79
CA ILE A 416 -30.47 6.50 13.71
C ILE A 416 -30.61 5.40 12.64
N GLU A 417 -31.40 5.65 11.60
CA GLU A 417 -31.41 4.84 10.38
C GLU A 417 -30.34 5.39 9.43
N LEU A 418 -29.56 4.50 8.80
CA LEU A 418 -28.38 4.84 8.00
C LEU A 418 -28.60 4.67 6.51
#